data_AF-A0A8T4VKH7-F1
#
_entry.id   AF-A0A8T4VKH7-F1
#
_cell.length_a   1.000
_cell.length_b   1.000
_cell.length_c   1.000
_cell.angle_alpha   90.00
_cell.angle_beta   90.00
_cell.angle_gamma   90.00
#
_symmetry.space_group_name_H-M   'P 1'
#
loop_
_entity.id
_entity.type
_entity.pdbx_description
1 polymer ?
#
loop_
_entity_poly.entity_id
_entity_poly.type
_entity_poly.pdbx_seq_one_letter_code
_entity_poly.pdbx_strand_id
1 'polypeptide(L)'
;MRLRLILIYAIVLIGLLVILSACDTKTGSAVLDTKGNNSAQSDDGDTPVIPDCDDKNMCTEDSFNSDIQKCEYKTKQNCCGNNLCEENEGCNVYTYKTSCQKDCGLRCLGKLEVSSPVCEGECIFTPALTTVSGLAKIKFELINLGEKNIEATADLKCNIKSGSVKYVNYFEGNKEKVKLSPRQKINYYVEFKQPDTFNMECEVYFGSEYSYTANKFSVKSR
;
A
#
# COMPACT_ATOMS: atom_id res chain seq x y z
N MET A 1 14.96 -25.36 36.15
CA MET A 1 14.39 -24.69 34.95
C MET A 1 14.54 -23.17 34.97
N ARG A 2 14.30 -22.48 36.11
CA ARG A 2 14.38 -21.01 36.22
C ARG A 2 15.76 -20.40 35.88
N LEU A 3 16.87 -21.07 36.23
CA LEU A 3 18.22 -20.54 35.97
C LEU A 3 18.56 -20.45 34.47
N ARG A 4 18.09 -21.40 33.66
CA ARG A 4 18.32 -21.41 32.21
C ARG A 4 17.55 -20.30 31.50
N LEU A 5 16.37 -19.94 32.02
CA LEU A 5 15.55 -18.86 31.45
C LEU A 5 16.21 -17.48 31.66
N ILE A 6 16.77 -17.24 32.86
CA ILE A 6 17.44 -15.98 33.21
C ILE A 6 18.68 -15.76 32.33
N LEU A 7 19.46 -16.81 32.06
CA LEU A 7 20.64 -16.73 31.20
C LEU A 7 20.28 -16.34 29.76
N ILE A 8 19.18 -16.89 29.22
CA ILE A 8 18.72 -16.57 27.86
C ILE A 8 18.27 -15.11 27.77
N TYR A 9 17.51 -14.61 28.75
CA TYR A 9 17.10 -13.20 28.79
C TYR A 9 18.29 -12.24 28.88
N ALA A 10 19.32 -12.57 29.67
CA ALA A 10 20.53 -11.76 29.77
C ALA A 10 21.29 -11.67 28.44
N ILE A 11 21.42 -12.78 27.71
CA ILE A 11 22.10 -12.80 26.39
C ILE A 11 21.33 -11.98 25.36
N VAL A 12 19.98 -12.08 25.33
CA VAL A 12 19.14 -11.30 24.41
C VAL A 12 19.23 -9.80 24.72
N LEU A 13 19.24 -9.41 26.00
CA LEU A 13 19.34 -8.01 26.41
C LEU A 13 20.69 -7.38 25.99
N ILE A 14 21.79 -8.11 26.17
CA ILE A 14 23.13 -7.65 25.76
C ILE A 14 23.20 -7.52 24.23
N GLY A 15 22.64 -8.47 23.48
CA GLY A 15 22.57 -8.38 22.01
C GLY A 15 21.80 -7.15 21.53
N LEU A 16 20.69 -6.80 22.19
CA LEU A 16 19.88 -5.63 21.83
C LEU A 16 20.63 -4.30 22.06
N LEU A 17 21.41 -4.21 23.15
CA LEU A 17 22.21 -3.02 23.46
C LEU A 17 23.33 -2.77 22.44
N VAL A 18 23.94 -3.83 21.90
CA VAL A 18 24.97 -3.70 20.87
C VAL A 18 24.39 -3.14 19.57
N ILE A 19 23.19 -3.59 19.16
CA ILE A 19 22.54 -3.13 17.92
C ILE A 19 22.16 -1.65 17.99
N LEU A 20 21.70 -1.17 19.16
CA LEU A 20 21.33 0.24 19.34
C LEU A 20 22.53 1.20 19.29
N SER A 21 23.73 0.73 19.62
CA SER A 21 24.95 1.55 19.57
C SER A 21 25.51 1.79 18.15
N ALA A 22 24.97 1.11 17.13
CA ALA A 22 25.47 1.17 15.75
C ALA A 22 24.72 2.16 14.83
N CYS A 23 23.70 2.86 15.32
CA CYS A 23 22.86 3.76 14.51
C CYS A 23 23.19 5.26 14.68
N ASP A 24 24.44 5.61 14.95
CA ASP A 24 24.86 7.01 15.05
C ASP A 24 25.97 7.32 14.03
N THR A 25 25.59 7.39 12.75
CA THR A 25 26.47 7.93 11.70
C THR A 25 25.75 8.94 10.81
N LYS A 26 26.01 10.21 11.14
CA LYS A 26 26.35 11.33 10.25
C LYS A 26 25.26 11.91 9.35
N THR A 27 24.74 13.02 9.85
CA THR A 27 24.53 14.29 9.14
C THR A 27 25.57 14.55 8.04
N GLY A 28 25.07 14.79 6.83
CA GLY A 28 25.85 15.31 5.69
C GLY A 28 24.99 16.22 4.84
N SER A 29 25.04 17.52 5.13
CA SER A 29 24.50 18.59 4.29
C SER A 29 25.30 18.72 2.99
N ALA A 30 24.61 18.98 1.88
CA ALA A 30 25.19 19.61 0.70
C ALA A 30 24.26 20.74 0.25
N VAL A 31 24.54 21.94 0.75
CA VAL A 31 24.02 23.20 0.22
C VAL A 31 24.96 23.61 -0.91
N LEU A 32 24.44 23.65 -2.13
CA LEU A 32 25.14 24.15 -3.32
C LEU A 32 24.89 25.66 -3.43
N ASP A 33 25.72 26.45 -2.76
CA ASP A 33 25.84 27.89 -3.00
C ASP A 33 26.55 28.12 -4.34
N THR A 34 25.78 28.41 -5.39
CA THR A 34 26.33 28.85 -6.67
C THR A 34 26.44 30.37 -6.64
N LYS A 35 27.57 30.85 -6.13
CA LYS A 35 27.94 32.27 -6.14
C LYS A 35 28.60 32.61 -7.48
N GLY A 36 27.77 32.91 -8.49
CA GLY A 36 28.21 33.49 -9.76
C GLY A 36 28.27 35.02 -9.66
N ASN A 37 29.46 35.53 -9.40
CA ASN A 37 29.83 36.94 -9.53
C ASN A 37 30.45 37.17 -10.92
N ASN A 38 30.36 38.41 -11.43
CA ASN A 38 30.95 38.99 -12.66
C ASN A 38 29.93 39.08 -13.82
N SER A 39 29.63 40.22 -14.44
CA SER A 39 30.26 41.54 -14.47
C SER A 39 29.25 42.59 -14.94
N ALA A 40 29.45 43.81 -14.45
CA ALA A 40 28.79 45.02 -14.92
C ALA A 40 29.06 45.27 -16.41
N GLN A 41 28.01 45.54 -17.16
CA GLN A 41 28.06 46.37 -18.35
C GLN A 41 26.78 47.21 -18.40
N SER A 42 26.93 48.45 -17.96
CA SER A 42 25.92 49.50 -18.02
C SER A 42 25.70 49.89 -19.47
N ASP A 43 24.52 49.63 -19.99
CA ASP A 43 23.95 50.31 -21.14
C ASP A 43 22.67 50.98 -20.64
N ASP A 44 22.66 52.30 -20.69
CA ASP A 44 21.65 53.21 -20.13
C ASP A 44 20.41 53.22 -21.04
N GLY A 45 19.72 52.08 -21.06
CA GLY A 45 18.38 51.95 -21.57
C GLY A 45 17.45 51.87 -20.37
N ASP A 46 16.58 52.87 -20.24
CA ASP A 46 15.53 53.04 -19.23
C ASP A 46 14.63 51.78 -19.20
N THR A 47 15.13 50.73 -18.55
CA THR A 47 14.49 49.42 -18.49
C THR A 47 13.52 49.49 -17.33
N PRO A 48 12.20 49.43 -17.56
CA PRO A 48 11.22 49.60 -16.51
C PRO A 48 11.50 48.59 -15.39
N VAL A 49 11.69 49.10 -14.17
CA VAL A 49 11.87 48.28 -12.97
C VAL A 49 10.59 47.47 -12.78
N ILE A 50 10.63 46.19 -13.14
CA ILE A 50 9.50 45.26 -12.93
C ILE A 50 9.48 44.97 -11.42
N PRO A 51 8.37 45.26 -10.71
CA PRO A 51 8.24 44.91 -9.30
C PRO A 51 8.39 43.40 -9.09
N ASP A 52 9.09 42.99 -8.04
CA ASP A 52 9.10 41.60 -7.60
C ASP A 52 7.71 41.23 -7.06
N CYS A 53 7.06 40.29 -7.73
CA CYS A 53 5.71 39.82 -7.40
C CYS A 53 5.71 38.48 -6.67
N ASP A 54 6.85 37.94 -6.21
CA ASP A 54 6.89 36.66 -5.48
C ASP A 54 6.17 36.75 -4.12
N ASP A 55 5.00 36.13 -3.99
CA ASP A 55 4.26 36.05 -2.73
C ASP A 55 4.74 34.90 -1.82
N LYS A 56 5.74 34.13 -2.27
CA LYS A 56 6.31 32.93 -1.63
C LYS A 56 5.31 31.78 -1.50
N ASN A 57 4.17 31.85 -2.17
CA ASN A 57 3.21 30.77 -2.24
C ASN A 57 3.56 29.88 -3.44
N MET A 58 4.08 28.68 -3.16
CA MET A 58 4.41 27.71 -4.20
C MET A 58 3.22 27.34 -5.09
N CYS A 59 1.99 27.58 -4.62
CA CYS A 59 0.74 27.30 -5.30
C CYS A 59 0.20 28.43 -6.16
N THR A 60 0.93 29.53 -6.32
CA THR A 60 0.57 30.59 -7.25
C THR A 60 1.60 30.67 -8.38
N GLU A 61 1.10 31.03 -9.56
CA GLU A 61 1.89 31.61 -10.63
C GLU A 61 1.78 33.12 -10.49
N ASP A 62 2.89 33.74 -10.14
CA ASP A 62 2.96 35.15 -9.84
C ASP A 62 3.40 35.89 -11.12
N SER A 63 2.65 36.92 -11.49
CA SER A 63 2.94 37.71 -12.68
C SER A 63 2.61 39.17 -12.47
N PHE A 64 3.39 40.07 -13.07
CA PHE A 64 3.10 41.50 -13.03
C PHE A 64 2.24 41.89 -14.22
N ASN A 65 1.04 42.42 -13.98
CA ASN A 65 0.18 42.98 -15.02
C ASN A 65 0.49 44.47 -15.20
N SER A 66 1.15 44.80 -16.32
CA SER A 66 1.57 46.16 -16.66
C SER A 66 0.43 47.11 -16.95
N ASP A 67 -0.72 46.61 -17.41
CA ASP A 67 -1.85 47.46 -17.81
C ASP A 67 -2.54 48.08 -16.59
N ILE A 68 -2.64 47.30 -15.51
CA ILE A 68 -3.24 47.73 -14.24
C ILE A 68 -2.22 48.07 -13.16
N GLN A 69 -0.92 47.90 -13.46
CA GLN A 69 0.20 48.12 -12.54
C GLN A 69 0.04 47.35 -11.22
N LYS A 70 -0.34 46.06 -11.29
CA LYS A 70 -0.54 45.20 -10.11
C LYS A 70 0.02 43.79 -10.33
N CYS A 71 0.46 43.16 -9.25
CA CYS A 71 0.76 41.74 -9.24
C CYS A 71 -0.54 40.92 -9.28
N GLU A 72 -0.55 39.89 -10.13
CA GLU A 72 -1.59 38.89 -10.25
C GLU A 72 -1.06 37.53 -9.77
N TYR A 73 -1.84 36.87 -8.93
CA TYR A 73 -1.50 35.58 -8.33
C TYR A 73 -2.51 34.55 -8.80
N LYS A 74 -2.12 33.70 -9.74
CA LYS A 74 -3.01 32.68 -10.29
C LYS A 74 -2.77 31.36 -9.58
N THR A 75 -3.77 30.81 -8.91
CA THR A 75 -3.66 29.49 -8.27
C THR A 75 -3.33 28.42 -9.31
N LYS A 76 -2.25 27.68 -9.08
CA LYS A 76 -1.90 26.48 -9.83
C LYS A 76 -2.92 25.39 -9.51
N GLN A 77 -3.53 24.83 -10.54
CA GLN A 77 -4.47 23.73 -10.38
C GLN A 77 -3.77 22.50 -9.76
N ASN A 78 -4.37 21.90 -8.74
CA ASN A 78 -3.85 20.73 -8.03
C ASN A 78 -2.58 21.01 -7.22
N CYS A 79 -2.46 22.23 -6.66
CA CYS A 79 -1.32 22.54 -5.82
C CYS A 79 -1.57 22.25 -4.35
N CYS A 80 -0.80 21.29 -3.84
CA CYS A 80 -0.77 20.98 -2.43
C CYS A 80 -0.13 22.07 -1.56
N GLY A 81 -0.91 22.62 -0.63
CA GLY A 81 -0.44 23.39 0.51
C GLY A 81 -1.19 24.68 0.77
N ASN A 82 -2.32 24.93 0.09
CA ASN A 82 -3.17 26.10 0.30
C ASN A 82 -4.25 25.90 1.38
N ASN A 83 -4.28 24.74 2.06
CA ASN A 83 -5.27 24.32 3.05
C ASN A 83 -6.72 24.24 2.51
N LEU A 84 -6.89 24.19 1.18
CA LEU A 84 -8.17 23.95 0.52
C LEU A 84 -8.08 22.61 -0.20
N CYS A 85 -9.09 21.76 -0.06
CA CYS A 85 -9.13 20.50 -0.79
C CYS A 85 -9.89 20.69 -2.10
N GLU A 86 -9.17 20.84 -3.19
CA GLU A 86 -9.74 21.04 -4.53
C GLU A 86 -10.30 19.73 -5.10
N GLU A 87 -11.15 19.83 -6.13
CA GLU A 87 -11.92 18.69 -6.68
C GLU A 87 -11.03 17.50 -7.12
N ASN A 88 -9.82 17.78 -7.62
CA ASN A 88 -8.88 16.77 -8.12
C ASN A 88 -7.79 16.38 -7.12
N GLU A 89 -7.81 16.99 -5.93
CA GLU A 89 -6.84 16.74 -4.86
C GLU A 89 -7.29 15.65 -3.89
N GLY A 90 -8.59 15.32 -3.95
CA GLY A 90 -9.22 14.27 -3.16
C GLY A 90 -8.83 12.85 -3.57
N CYS A 91 -9.72 11.90 -3.29
CA CYS A 91 -9.44 10.49 -3.56
C CYS A 91 -9.43 10.19 -5.06
N ASN A 92 -8.30 9.74 -5.58
CA ASN A 92 -8.24 9.16 -6.91
C ASN A 92 -8.81 7.73 -6.87
N VAL A 93 -9.99 7.54 -7.46
CA VAL A 93 -10.74 6.27 -7.41
C VAL A 93 -10.07 5.10 -8.15
N TYR A 94 -9.08 5.38 -9.01
CA TYR A 94 -8.34 4.35 -9.75
C TYR A 94 -7.12 3.86 -8.96
N THR A 95 -6.44 4.76 -8.25
CA THR A 95 -5.23 4.42 -7.48
C THR A 95 -5.51 4.20 -6.00
N TYR A 96 -6.71 4.58 -5.54
CA TYR A 96 -7.14 4.58 -4.14
C TYR A 96 -6.17 5.34 -3.23
N LYS A 97 -5.63 6.46 -3.76
CA LYS A 97 -4.77 7.40 -3.06
C LYS A 97 -5.33 8.81 -3.13
N THR A 98 -5.21 9.55 -2.06
CA THR A 98 -5.51 10.99 -2.05
C THR A 98 -4.34 11.72 -2.69
N SER A 99 -4.60 12.50 -3.73
CA SER A 99 -3.55 13.22 -4.47
C SER A 99 -2.85 14.24 -3.57
N CYS A 100 -3.63 14.93 -2.72
CA CYS A 100 -3.11 15.93 -1.81
C CYS A 100 -3.43 15.65 -0.33
N GLN A 101 -2.63 14.80 0.30
CA GLN A 101 -2.87 14.45 1.72
C GLN A 101 -2.77 15.65 2.67
N LYS A 102 -1.97 16.68 2.34
CA LYS A 102 -1.77 17.85 3.19
C LYS A 102 -3.06 18.65 3.38
N ASP A 103 -3.78 18.94 2.30
CA ASP A 103 -4.98 19.76 2.36
C ASP A 103 -6.26 18.92 2.50
N CYS A 104 -6.31 17.75 1.86
CA CYS A 104 -7.50 16.89 1.88
C CYS A 104 -7.52 15.89 3.05
N GLY A 105 -6.37 15.60 3.67
CA GLY A 105 -6.22 14.44 4.55
C GLY A 105 -6.30 13.10 3.80
N LEU A 106 -6.39 11.99 4.52
CA LEU A 106 -6.61 10.67 3.92
C LEU A 106 -8.10 10.45 3.65
N ARG A 107 -8.55 10.67 2.41
CA ARG A 107 -9.97 10.58 2.03
C ARG A 107 -10.35 9.28 1.35
N CYS A 108 -9.40 8.51 0.83
CA CYS A 108 -9.75 7.27 0.15
C CYS A 108 -10.26 6.22 1.14
N LEU A 109 -11.39 5.61 0.78
CA LEU A 109 -11.89 4.44 1.49
C LEU A 109 -10.90 3.28 1.34
N GLY A 110 -11.05 2.29 2.21
CA GLY A 110 -10.32 1.05 2.08
C GLY A 110 -10.74 0.31 0.80
N LYS A 111 -9.79 -0.35 0.16
CA LYS A 111 -10.03 -1.13 -1.06
C LYS A 111 -9.31 -2.46 -0.94
N LEU A 112 -10.07 -3.54 -0.82
CA LEU A 112 -9.50 -4.89 -0.88
C LEU A 112 -9.21 -5.25 -2.34
N GLU A 113 -7.98 -5.66 -2.59
CA GLU A 113 -7.58 -6.34 -3.82
C GLU A 113 -7.11 -7.75 -3.44
N VAL A 114 -7.47 -8.72 -4.28
CA VAL A 114 -7.17 -10.13 -4.06
C VAL A 114 -6.40 -10.64 -5.26
N SER A 115 -5.24 -11.27 -5.01
CA SER A 115 -4.45 -11.89 -6.06
C SER A 115 -5.15 -13.12 -6.64
N SER A 116 -4.74 -13.54 -7.82
CA SER A 116 -5.05 -14.89 -8.29
C SER A 116 -4.54 -15.94 -7.28
N PRO A 117 -5.23 -17.09 -7.14
CA PRO A 117 -4.78 -18.17 -6.28
C PRO A 117 -3.41 -18.70 -6.71
N VAL A 118 -2.57 -19.00 -5.72
CA VAL A 118 -1.24 -19.59 -5.91
C VAL A 118 -1.17 -20.89 -5.12
N CYS A 119 -0.47 -21.86 -5.71
CA CYS A 119 -0.20 -23.14 -5.10
C CYS A 119 0.95 -23.06 -4.10
N GLU A 120 0.80 -23.66 -2.92
CA GLU A 120 1.88 -23.83 -1.95
C GLU A 120 2.00 -25.31 -1.55
N GLY A 121 3.17 -25.89 -1.74
CA GLY A 121 3.41 -27.34 -1.59
C GLY A 121 3.27 -28.09 -2.92
N GLU A 122 2.91 -29.37 -2.85
CA GLU A 122 2.81 -30.24 -4.03
C GLU A 122 1.50 -30.01 -4.78
N CYS A 123 1.41 -28.94 -5.56
CA CYS A 123 0.28 -28.74 -6.46
C CYS A 123 0.63 -28.04 -7.76
N ILE A 124 -0.17 -28.31 -8.78
CA ILE A 124 -0.05 -27.75 -10.13
C ILE A 124 -1.30 -26.92 -10.38
N PHE A 125 -1.13 -25.61 -10.42
CA PHE A 125 -2.20 -24.68 -10.74
C PHE A 125 -2.27 -24.47 -12.24
N THR A 126 -3.42 -24.75 -12.84
CA THR A 126 -3.73 -24.34 -14.23
C THR A 126 -5.04 -23.55 -14.24
N PRO A 127 -5.28 -22.68 -15.24
CA PRO A 127 -6.53 -21.94 -15.33
C PRO A 127 -7.79 -22.81 -15.36
N ALA A 128 -7.68 -24.06 -15.83
CA ALA A 128 -8.80 -25.00 -15.93
C ALA A 128 -8.93 -25.93 -14.71
N LEU A 129 -7.81 -26.38 -14.14
CA LEU A 129 -7.79 -27.37 -13.08
C LEU A 129 -6.54 -27.24 -12.21
N THR A 130 -6.74 -27.17 -10.90
CA THR A 130 -5.67 -27.30 -9.92
C THR A 130 -5.55 -28.76 -9.53
N THR A 131 -4.35 -29.32 -9.64
CA THR A 131 -4.07 -30.67 -9.15
C THR A 131 -3.30 -30.57 -7.85
N VAL A 132 -3.78 -31.19 -6.78
CA VAL A 132 -3.12 -31.17 -5.46
C VAL A 132 -2.68 -32.58 -5.08
N SER A 133 -1.59 -32.68 -4.30
CA SER A 133 -1.17 -33.90 -3.63
C SER A 133 -0.65 -33.58 -2.23
N GLY A 134 -0.74 -34.56 -1.32
CA GLY A 134 -0.21 -34.43 0.04
C GLY A 134 -0.83 -33.28 0.82
N LEU A 135 0.01 -32.42 1.39
CA LEU A 135 -0.37 -31.30 2.26
C LEU A 135 -0.41 -29.94 1.50
N ALA A 136 -0.75 -29.97 0.22
CA ALA A 136 -0.82 -28.77 -0.60
C ALA A 136 -1.89 -27.79 -0.08
N LYS A 137 -1.63 -26.50 -0.30
CA LYS A 137 -2.51 -25.39 0.05
C LYS A 137 -2.75 -24.51 -1.17
N ILE A 138 -3.95 -23.95 -1.24
CA ILE A 138 -4.23 -22.83 -2.13
C ILE A 138 -4.11 -21.55 -1.30
N LYS A 139 -3.27 -20.62 -1.77
CA LYS A 139 -2.99 -19.35 -1.12
C LYS A 139 -3.56 -18.20 -1.95
N PHE A 140 -4.20 -17.26 -1.29
CA PHE A 140 -4.63 -15.97 -1.84
C PHE A 140 -3.91 -14.87 -1.09
N GLU A 141 -3.27 -13.94 -1.79
CA GLU A 141 -2.75 -12.71 -1.19
C GLU A 141 -3.84 -11.64 -1.25
N LEU A 142 -4.12 -11.01 -0.12
CA LEU A 142 -5.04 -9.89 -0.03
C LEU A 142 -4.25 -8.65 0.36
N ILE A 143 -4.55 -7.52 -0.27
CA ILE A 143 -3.94 -6.22 0.03
C ILE A 143 -5.02 -5.15 0.17
N ASN A 144 -4.88 -4.28 1.18
CA ASN A 144 -5.65 -3.05 1.25
C ASN A 144 -4.94 -1.94 0.47
N LEU A 145 -5.42 -1.65 -0.75
CA LEU A 145 -4.90 -0.54 -1.56
C LEU A 145 -5.34 0.84 -1.05
N GLY A 146 -6.38 0.92 -0.22
CA GLY A 146 -6.94 2.18 0.26
C GLY A 146 -6.17 2.80 1.42
N GLU A 147 -6.71 3.91 1.93
CA GLU A 147 -6.08 4.72 2.99
C GLU A 147 -6.74 4.54 4.36
N LYS A 148 -7.89 3.86 4.42
CA LYS A 148 -8.57 3.51 5.67
C LYS A 148 -8.40 2.02 5.98
N ASN A 149 -8.41 1.71 7.27
CA ASN A 149 -8.43 0.32 7.72
C ASN A 149 -9.69 -0.38 7.20
N ILE A 150 -9.58 -1.66 6.85
CA ILE A 150 -10.72 -2.51 6.48
C ILE A 150 -10.75 -3.77 7.35
N GLU A 151 -11.94 -4.30 7.61
CA GLU A 151 -12.11 -5.67 8.09
C GLU A 151 -12.38 -6.57 6.89
N ALA A 152 -11.51 -7.55 6.67
CA ALA A 152 -11.65 -8.55 5.62
C ALA A 152 -12.17 -9.87 6.19
N THR A 153 -13.16 -10.43 5.52
CA THR A 153 -13.74 -11.75 5.79
C THR A 153 -13.64 -12.62 4.54
N ALA A 154 -13.71 -13.94 4.74
CA ALA A 154 -13.70 -14.90 3.65
C ALA A 154 -14.75 -15.97 3.88
N ASP A 155 -15.56 -16.25 2.85
CA ASP A 155 -16.52 -17.35 2.81
C ASP A 155 -16.15 -18.30 1.67
N LEU A 156 -16.02 -19.59 1.98
CA LEU A 156 -15.61 -20.62 1.03
C LEU A 156 -16.77 -21.58 0.81
N LYS A 157 -17.24 -21.66 -0.44
CA LYS A 157 -18.27 -22.62 -0.84
C LYS A 157 -17.67 -23.61 -1.81
N CYS A 158 -17.71 -24.89 -1.46
CA CYS A 158 -17.21 -25.96 -2.30
C CYS A 158 -18.28 -27.00 -2.60
N ASN A 159 -18.31 -27.46 -3.85
CA ASN A 159 -19.14 -28.56 -4.33
C ASN A 159 -18.24 -29.75 -4.67
N ILE A 160 -18.33 -30.82 -3.88
CA ILE A 160 -17.56 -32.05 -4.08
C ILE A 160 -18.26 -32.87 -5.17
N LYS A 161 -17.58 -33.08 -6.30
CA LYS A 161 -18.09 -33.87 -7.43
C LYS A 161 -17.86 -35.36 -7.24
N SER A 162 -16.74 -35.74 -6.62
CA SER A 162 -16.41 -37.13 -6.31
C SER A 162 -15.39 -37.23 -5.17
N GLY A 163 -15.37 -38.39 -4.52
CA GLY A 163 -14.51 -38.67 -3.38
C GLY A 163 -15.00 -38.04 -2.07
N SER A 164 -14.12 -38.03 -1.06
CA SER A 164 -14.34 -37.30 0.19
C SER A 164 -13.10 -36.48 0.50
N VAL A 165 -13.31 -35.23 0.91
CA VAL A 165 -12.22 -34.33 1.29
C VAL A 165 -12.60 -33.56 2.53
N LYS A 166 -11.66 -33.47 3.48
CA LYS A 166 -11.69 -32.50 4.57
C LYS A 166 -10.75 -31.36 4.19
N TYR A 167 -11.23 -30.14 4.30
CA TYR A 167 -10.43 -28.95 4.13
C TYR A 167 -10.68 -27.99 5.30
N VAL A 168 -9.73 -27.11 5.54
CA VAL A 168 -9.86 -25.97 6.45
C VAL A 168 -9.43 -24.73 5.71
N ASN A 169 -10.00 -23.59 6.09
CA ASN A 169 -9.64 -22.32 5.50
C ASN A 169 -9.45 -21.25 6.58
N TYR A 170 -8.44 -20.41 6.41
CA TYR A 170 -8.05 -19.45 7.44
C TYR A 170 -7.22 -18.32 6.85
N PHE A 171 -7.30 -17.14 7.48
CA PHE A 171 -6.27 -16.13 7.33
C PHE A 171 -5.03 -16.52 8.14
N GLU A 172 -3.87 -16.04 7.69
CA GLU A 172 -2.59 -16.19 8.39
C GLU A 172 -2.72 -15.91 9.89
N GLY A 173 -2.18 -16.81 10.71
CA GLY A 173 -2.40 -16.83 12.16
C GLY A 173 -3.71 -17.50 12.60
N ASN A 174 -4.32 -18.32 11.74
CA ASN A 174 -5.56 -19.08 12.01
C ASN A 174 -6.75 -18.20 12.40
N LYS A 175 -6.92 -17.06 11.72
CA LYS A 175 -8.00 -16.11 11.99
C LYS A 175 -9.14 -16.29 10.98
N GLU A 176 -10.37 -16.10 11.43
CA GLU A 176 -11.57 -16.09 10.56
C GLU A 176 -11.79 -14.72 9.90
N LYS A 177 -11.32 -13.65 10.54
CA LYS A 177 -11.38 -12.28 10.05
C LYS A 177 -10.12 -11.51 10.40
N VAL A 178 -9.77 -10.53 9.59
CA VAL A 178 -8.54 -9.74 9.77
C VAL A 178 -8.78 -8.26 9.51
N LYS A 179 -8.21 -7.41 10.37
CA LYS A 179 -8.16 -5.97 10.15
C LYS A 179 -6.89 -5.66 9.35
N LEU A 180 -7.05 -5.03 8.18
CA LEU A 180 -5.95 -4.64 7.30
C LEU A 180 -5.78 -3.13 7.34
N SER A 181 -4.62 -2.68 7.80
CA SER A 181 -4.19 -1.30 7.68
C SER A 181 -3.84 -0.93 6.23
N PRO A 182 -3.75 0.37 5.90
CA PRO A 182 -3.38 0.81 4.56
C PRO A 182 -2.10 0.12 4.07
N ARG A 183 -2.13 -0.41 2.85
CA ARG A 183 -1.03 -1.15 2.20
C ARG A 183 -0.58 -2.44 2.91
N GLN A 184 -1.30 -2.88 3.95
CA GLN A 184 -1.02 -4.14 4.60
C GLN A 184 -1.44 -5.30 3.68
N LYS A 185 -0.59 -6.33 3.66
CA LYS A 185 -0.84 -7.61 3.01
C LYS A 185 -1.17 -8.69 4.04
N ILE A 186 -1.99 -9.65 3.64
CA ILE A 186 -2.26 -10.87 4.42
C ILE A 186 -2.50 -12.04 3.47
N ASN A 187 -2.23 -13.24 3.94
CA ASN A 187 -2.54 -14.45 3.20
C ASN A 187 -3.80 -15.12 3.73
N TYR A 188 -4.62 -15.64 2.83
CA TYR A 188 -5.70 -16.58 3.12
C TYR A 188 -5.37 -17.93 2.49
N TYR A 189 -5.58 -18.99 3.26
CA TYR A 189 -5.23 -20.36 2.88
C TYR A 189 -6.47 -21.24 2.83
N VAL A 190 -6.49 -22.14 1.86
CA VAL A 190 -7.36 -23.33 1.83
C VAL A 190 -6.44 -24.55 1.87
N GLU A 191 -6.50 -25.31 2.96
CA GLU A 191 -5.63 -26.44 3.24
C GLU A 191 -6.43 -27.74 3.24
N PHE A 192 -6.00 -28.71 2.41
CA PHE A 192 -6.62 -30.02 2.31
C PHE A 192 -5.97 -30.99 3.30
N LYS A 193 -6.79 -31.76 4.02
CA LYS A 193 -6.37 -32.60 5.16
C LYS A 193 -6.43 -34.11 4.89
N GLN A 194 -6.87 -34.54 3.72
CA GLN A 194 -7.05 -35.97 3.39
C GLN A 194 -6.26 -36.38 2.14
N PRO A 195 -5.67 -37.59 2.13
CA PRO A 195 -4.91 -38.13 1.00
C PRO A 195 -5.77 -38.81 -0.07
N ASP A 196 -7.09 -38.92 0.14
CA ASP A 196 -7.97 -39.63 -0.79
C ASP A 196 -8.15 -38.85 -2.09
N THR A 197 -8.37 -39.55 -3.20
CA THR A 197 -8.68 -38.92 -4.49
C THR A 197 -10.03 -38.20 -4.42
N PHE A 198 -10.04 -36.91 -4.71
CA PHE A 198 -11.26 -36.11 -4.77
C PHE A 198 -11.27 -35.19 -5.99
N ASN A 199 -12.47 -34.73 -6.35
CA ASN A 199 -12.69 -33.65 -7.31
C ASN A 199 -13.69 -32.66 -6.72
N MET A 200 -13.32 -31.39 -6.65
CA MET A 200 -14.17 -30.33 -6.08
C MET A 200 -14.06 -29.03 -6.88
N GLU A 201 -15.17 -28.30 -6.91
CA GLU A 201 -15.24 -26.94 -7.42
C GLU A 201 -15.50 -26.00 -6.25
N CYS A 202 -14.68 -24.97 -6.10
CA CYS A 202 -14.80 -24.01 -5.01
C CYS A 202 -14.95 -22.59 -5.54
N GLU A 203 -15.68 -21.79 -4.78
CA GLU A 203 -15.75 -20.35 -4.90
C GLU A 203 -15.41 -19.73 -3.55
N VAL A 204 -14.41 -18.86 -3.52
CA VAL A 204 -14.06 -18.06 -2.33
C VAL A 204 -14.55 -16.66 -2.55
N TYR A 205 -15.29 -16.15 -1.57
CA TYR A 205 -15.80 -14.80 -1.52
C TYR A 205 -15.06 -14.02 -0.46
N PHE A 206 -14.36 -12.98 -0.88
CA PHE A 206 -13.69 -12.04 0.01
C PHE A 206 -14.55 -10.80 0.16
N GLY A 207 -14.97 -10.53 1.40
CA GLY A 207 -15.80 -9.39 1.76
C GLY A 207 -15.02 -8.34 2.54
N SER A 208 -15.34 -7.08 2.31
CA SER A 208 -15.09 -5.97 3.23
C SER A 208 -16.31 -5.04 3.23
N GLU A 209 -16.31 -4.03 4.10
CA GLU A 209 -17.36 -2.99 4.11
C GLU A 209 -17.52 -2.29 2.75
N TYR A 210 -16.47 -2.28 1.92
CA TYR A 210 -16.42 -1.47 0.70
C TYR A 210 -16.21 -2.29 -0.58
N SER A 211 -16.02 -3.60 -0.50
CA SER A 211 -15.69 -4.41 -1.67
C SER A 211 -16.04 -5.87 -1.50
N TYR A 212 -16.34 -6.51 -2.62
CA TYR A 212 -16.57 -7.93 -2.72
C TYR A 212 -15.79 -8.50 -3.90
N THR A 213 -15.17 -9.65 -3.73
CA THR A 213 -14.45 -10.33 -4.81
C THR A 213 -14.66 -11.82 -4.71
N ALA A 214 -15.07 -12.45 -5.82
CA ALA A 214 -15.28 -13.88 -5.93
C ALA A 214 -14.19 -14.50 -6.80
N ASN A 215 -13.59 -15.60 -6.34
CA ASN A 215 -12.61 -16.36 -7.10
C ASN A 215 -13.05 -17.82 -7.18
N LYS A 216 -13.14 -18.35 -8.41
CA LYS A 216 -13.50 -19.74 -8.67
C LYS A 216 -12.25 -20.56 -8.97
N PHE A 217 -12.18 -21.77 -8.44
CA PHE A 217 -11.12 -22.72 -8.76
C PHE A 217 -11.62 -24.16 -8.63
N SER A 218 -11.08 -25.04 -9.47
CA SER A 218 -11.35 -26.48 -9.43
C SER A 218 -10.12 -27.20 -8.91
N VAL A 219 -10.32 -28.17 -8.02
CA VAL A 219 -9.25 -28.95 -7.40
C VAL A 219 -9.48 -30.43 -7.59
N LYS A 220 -8.44 -31.14 -8.04
CA LYS A 220 -8.40 -32.59 -8.14
C LYS A 220 -7.21 -33.14 -7.36
N SER A 221 -7.43 -34.10 -6.46
CA SER A 221 -6.31 -34.85 -5.88
C SER A 221 -5.82 -35.90 -6.87
N ARG A 222 -4.50 -36.06 -6.94
CA ARG A 222 -3.89 -37.27 -7.51
C ARG A 222 -4.04 -38.45 -6.56
#